data_AF-K2C9L1-F1
#
_entry.id   AF-K2C9L1-F1
#
_cell.length_a   1.000
_cell.length_b   1.000
_cell.length_c   1.000
_cell.angle_alpha   90.00
_cell.angle_beta   90.00
_cell.angle_gamma   90.00
#
_symmetry.space_group_name_H-M   'P 1'
#
loop_
_entity.id
_entity.type
_entity.pdbx_description
1 polymer ?
#
loop_
_entity_poly.entity_id
_entity_poly.type
_entity_poly.pdbx_seq_one_letter_code
_entity_poly.pdbx_strand_id
1 'polypeptide(L)'
;MIRIMARTLLDYSTEQLWAMLTGSFCLVFDNGEEIQTNFKETLYSSFVWDFHREFPTTPLLPKHHVKSILNGRRLGSDTHLDLLGTVMWDVYEHNLETALKAGVCEEDFRDHLAERIYQLTNEMYNVLTYRLEEYVVSLDITDFINVLNHPVIKEANTTVVATQQSIDKTYSAISGALLTNDDLSTNPIALAARSKLVNVNQVLQCIGPRGYLTDTDSNLFSQPVLRGYAHGLRLFYDSLVESRSAAKSLIFSKTPLQQAEYFSRRLQLMSQVVQNLHHGDCGSTTYLMWKVRGPVIENGVLKRVGDLKQLAGKHYMDTDGVLKTIHGGDTFLVGKTLKLRAVIHCGHPDPYGICSTCFGDLTLSVPANTNIGQMCCTSLAQKSSQNVLSVKHLDGSSVVDGIVLSENEQRFLQVAMDDNSYMLSPQLKDKNVKLVICSDQASNITDIMDVVDVETLNITRVSELAEIGLSFMVDGKEHIEAIDISLNGRLASMTYDLLKHIRIYGWGVDERGNYTIDMTNWDWQKAILTLPLKHFNMSDHSRFRKFN
;
A
#
# COMPACT_ATOMS: atom_id res chain seq x y z
N MET A 1 -0.21 -33.43 -30.81
CA MET A 1 -1.01 -32.55 -29.94
C MET A 1 -2.24 -32.13 -30.73
N ILE A 2 -3.45 -32.29 -30.19
CA ILE A 2 -4.70 -32.01 -30.90
C ILE A 2 -4.87 -30.49 -31.03
N ARG A 3 -5.24 -30.00 -32.23
CA ARG A 3 -5.55 -28.59 -32.49
C ARG A 3 -7.06 -28.44 -32.61
N ILE A 4 -7.64 -27.52 -31.84
CA ILE A 4 -9.08 -27.28 -31.76
C ILE A 4 -9.32 -25.80 -32.03
N MET A 5 -10.28 -25.48 -32.90
CA MET A 5 -10.69 -24.10 -33.15
C MET A 5 -11.53 -23.62 -31.96
N ALA A 6 -11.11 -22.56 -31.27
CA ALA A 6 -11.78 -22.07 -30.06
C ALA A 6 -13.25 -21.72 -30.34
N ARG A 7 -13.56 -21.17 -31.52
CA ARG A 7 -14.92 -20.86 -31.96
C ARG A 7 -15.85 -22.09 -31.98
N THR A 8 -15.35 -23.26 -32.37
CA THR A 8 -16.16 -24.50 -32.40
C THR A 8 -16.56 -25.00 -31.02
N LEU A 9 -15.90 -24.53 -29.96
CA LEU A 9 -16.27 -24.87 -28.59
C LEU A 9 -17.46 -24.04 -28.10
N LEU A 10 -17.78 -22.91 -28.74
CA LEU A 10 -18.93 -22.07 -28.39
C LEU A 10 -20.27 -22.74 -28.72
N ASP A 11 -20.28 -23.67 -29.68
CA ASP A 11 -21.45 -24.47 -30.07
C ASP A 11 -21.94 -25.41 -28.95
N TYR A 12 -21.10 -25.63 -27.94
CA TYR A 12 -21.39 -26.49 -26.80
C TYR A 12 -21.54 -25.68 -25.52
N SER A 13 -22.46 -26.09 -24.66
CA SER A 13 -22.57 -25.53 -23.31
C SER A 13 -21.37 -25.91 -22.45
N THR A 14 -21.09 -25.11 -21.41
CA THR A 14 -20.00 -25.42 -20.47
C THR A 14 -20.17 -26.80 -19.82
N GLU A 15 -21.40 -27.25 -19.58
CA GLU A 15 -21.68 -28.60 -19.08
C GLU A 15 -21.30 -29.70 -20.08
N GLN A 16 -21.61 -29.52 -21.36
CA GLN A 16 -21.25 -30.46 -22.42
C GLN A 16 -19.72 -30.54 -22.59
N LEU A 17 -19.06 -29.38 -22.57
CA LEU A 17 -17.60 -29.31 -22.63
C LEU A 17 -16.93 -30.04 -21.47
N TRP A 18 -17.55 -30.06 -20.29
CA TRP A 18 -17.05 -30.79 -19.12
C TRP A 18 -16.98 -32.31 -19.36
N ALA A 19 -17.90 -32.86 -20.16
CA ALA A 19 -17.92 -34.27 -20.52
C ALA A 19 -17.02 -34.61 -21.72
N MET A 20 -16.80 -33.64 -22.62
CA MET A 20 -16.08 -33.85 -23.89
C MET A 20 -14.57 -33.57 -23.81
N LEU A 21 -14.17 -32.54 -23.06
CA LEU A 21 -12.78 -32.08 -23.04
C LEU A 21 -11.94 -32.89 -22.04
N THR A 22 -10.84 -33.47 -22.52
CA THR A 22 -9.87 -34.17 -21.69
C THR A 22 -8.43 -33.87 -22.14
N GLY A 23 -7.50 -33.91 -21.19
CA GLY A 23 -6.07 -33.76 -21.47
C GLY A 23 -5.62 -32.35 -21.89
N SER A 24 -4.50 -32.29 -22.61
CA SER A 24 -3.88 -31.06 -23.11
C SER A 24 -4.00 -30.96 -24.61
N PHE A 25 -4.33 -29.77 -25.11
CA PHE A 25 -4.57 -29.48 -26.51
C PHE A 25 -4.15 -28.05 -26.85
N CYS A 26 -4.17 -27.73 -28.14
CA CYS A 26 -3.85 -26.41 -28.65
C CYS A 26 -5.13 -25.74 -29.16
N LEU A 27 -5.46 -24.58 -28.62
CA LEU A 27 -6.58 -23.75 -29.08
C LEU A 27 -6.11 -22.76 -30.13
N VAL A 28 -6.80 -22.72 -31.25
CA VAL A 28 -6.61 -21.73 -32.32
C VAL A 28 -7.74 -20.69 -32.23
N PHE A 29 -7.37 -19.42 -32.06
CA PHE A 29 -8.31 -18.29 -31.94
C PHE A 29 -8.60 -17.64 -33.29
N ASP A 30 -9.57 -16.72 -33.34
CA ASP A 30 -10.02 -16.13 -34.61
C ASP A 30 -8.96 -15.28 -35.32
N ASN A 31 -7.99 -14.75 -34.57
CA ASN A 31 -6.82 -14.04 -35.12
C ASN A 31 -5.73 -14.98 -35.65
N GLY A 32 -5.93 -16.29 -35.59
CA GLY A 32 -4.95 -17.31 -35.98
C GLY A 32 -3.87 -17.58 -34.94
N GLU A 33 -3.89 -16.90 -33.78
CA GLU A 33 -2.95 -17.19 -32.69
C GLU A 33 -3.32 -18.50 -31.97
N GLU A 34 -2.29 -19.16 -31.44
CA GLU A 34 -2.40 -20.49 -30.86
C GLU A 34 -1.96 -20.50 -29.40
N ILE A 35 -2.79 -21.05 -28.52
CA ILE A 35 -2.45 -21.28 -27.12
C ILE A 35 -2.44 -22.77 -26.82
N GLN A 36 -1.30 -23.29 -26.35
CA GLN A 36 -1.27 -24.62 -25.71
C GLN A 36 -1.93 -24.54 -24.33
N THR A 37 -2.99 -25.29 -24.11
CA THR A 37 -3.79 -25.24 -22.87
C THR A 37 -4.21 -26.65 -22.43
N ASN A 38 -4.95 -26.73 -21.34
CA ASN A 38 -5.57 -27.95 -20.84
C ASN A 38 -7.08 -27.75 -20.68
N PHE A 39 -7.80 -28.87 -20.56
CA PHE A 39 -9.25 -28.85 -20.39
C PHE A 39 -9.72 -28.00 -19.19
N LYS A 40 -8.98 -27.97 -18.07
CA LYS A 40 -9.37 -27.23 -16.86
C LYS A 40 -9.37 -25.72 -17.09
N GLU A 41 -8.32 -25.18 -17.69
CA GLU A 41 -8.21 -23.76 -18.04
C GLU A 41 -9.25 -23.33 -19.08
N THR A 42 -9.53 -24.21 -20.06
CA THR A 42 -10.55 -23.96 -21.07
C THR A 42 -11.96 -24.00 -20.48
N LEU A 43 -12.27 -24.95 -19.59
CA LEU A 43 -13.56 -25.00 -18.89
C LEU A 43 -13.80 -23.75 -18.04
N TYR A 44 -12.78 -23.30 -17.32
CA TYR A 44 -12.86 -22.06 -16.56
C TYR A 44 -13.16 -20.85 -17.47
N SER A 45 -12.50 -20.78 -18.63
CA SER A 45 -12.72 -19.70 -19.61
C SER A 45 -14.09 -19.80 -20.28
N SER A 46 -14.62 -21.01 -20.48
CA SER A 46 -15.91 -21.27 -21.14
C SER A 46 -17.09 -20.59 -20.45
N PHE A 47 -17.07 -20.43 -19.12
CA PHE A 47 -18.12 -19.67 -18.42
C PHE A 47 -18.17 -18.23 -18.91
N VAL A 48 -17.02 -17.58 -19.07
CA VAL A 48 -16.93 -16.20 -19.56
C VAL A 48 -17.26 -16.14 -21.07
N TRP A 49 -17.04 -17.23 -21.80
CA TRP A 49 -17.38 -17.31 -23.22
C TRP A 49 -18.88 -17.28 -23.52
N ASP A 50 -19.76 -17.36 -22.52
CA ASP A 50 -21.18 -17.09 -22.70
C ASP A 50 -21.45 -15.72 -23.32
N PHE A 51 -20.60 -14.71 -23.01
CA PHE A 51 -20.65 -13.42 -23.72
C PHE A 51 -20.45 -13.58 -25.23
N HIS A 52 -19.56 -14.46 -25.68
CA HIS A 52 -19.37 -14.73 -27.11
C HIS A 52 -20.49 -15.58 -27.71
N ARG A 53 -21.20 -16.38 -26.90
CA ARG A 53 -22.41 -17.11 -27.33
C ARG A 53 -23.59 -16.15 -27.55
N GLU A 54 -23.73 -15.15 -26.67
CA GLU A 54 -24.75 -14.10 -26.76
C GLU A 54 -24.45 -13.06 -27.83
N PHE A 55 -23.16 -12.76 -28.06
CA PHE A 55 -22.68 -11.80 -29.05
C PHE A 55 -21.71 -12.45 -30.06
N PRO A 56 -22.22 -13.28 -31.02
CA PRO A 56 -21.39 -14.08 -31.93
C PRO A 56 -20.48 -13.28 -32.88
N THR A 57 -20.84 -12.02 -33.14
CA THR A 57 -20.07 -11.07 -33.95
C THR A 57 -18.72 -10.75 -33.33
N THR A 58 -18.61 -10.79 -32.00
CA THR A 58 -17.39 -10.48 -31.27
C THR A 58 -16.30 -11.51 -31.57
N PRO A 59 -15.09 -11.10 -32.00
CA PRO A 59 -13.99 -12.02 -32.21
C PRO A 59 -13.53 -12.62 -30.87
N LEU A 60 -13.34 -13.94 -30.84
CA LEU A 60 -12.75 -14.66 -29.73
C LEU A 60 -11.23 -14.64 -29.86
N LEU A 61 -10.59 -13.92 -28.95
CA LEU A 61 -9.16 -13.65 -28.96
C LEU A 61 -8.43 -14.37 -27.82
N PRO A 62 -7.11 -14.61 -27.93
CA PRO A 62 -6.30 -15.23 -26.88
C PRO A 62 -6.41 -14.54 -25.51
N LYS A 63 -6.64 -13.23 -25.49
CA LYS A 63 -6.87 -12.46 -24.26
C LYS A 63 -8.13 -12.88 -23.50
N HIS A 64 -9.11 -13.50 -24.17
CA HIS A 64 -10.36 -14.02 -23.58
C HIS A 64 -10.20 -15.41 -22.97
N HIS A 65 -9.00 -15.96 -22.88
CA HIS A 65 -8.73 -17.23 -22.22
C HIS A 65 -7.92 -17.00 -20.94
N VAL A 66 -8.27 -17.68 -19.85
CA VAL A 66 -7.71 -17.47 -18.50
C VAL A 66 -6.17 -17.49 -18.44
N LYS A 67 -5.53 -18.26 -19.34
CA LYS A 67 -4.07 -18.33 -19.44
C LYS A 67 -3.40 -16.98 -19.71
N SER A 68 -4.04 -16.07 -20.44
CA SER A 68 -3.55 -14.71 -20.70
C SER A 68 -3.44 -13.88 -19.40
N ILE A 69 -4.32 -14.14 -18.44
CA ILE A 69 -4.39 -13.48 -17.14
C ILE A 69 -3.39 -14.10 -16.16
N LEU A 70 -3.32 -15.43 -16.16
CA LEU A 70 -2.48 -16.19 -15.23
C LEU A 70 -0.99 -15.91 -15.43
N ASN A 71 -0.51 -15.83 -16.68
CA ASN A 71 0.91 -15.64 -16.99
C ASN A 71 1.82 -16.62 -16.22
N GLY A 72 1.41 -17.89 -16.15
CA GLY A 72 2.13 -18.95 -15.42
C GLY A 72 1.86 -19.00 -13.91
N ARG A 73 1.03 -18.10 -13.37
CA ARG A 73 0.58 -18.14 -11.97
C ARG A 73 -0.63 -19.05 -11.80
N ARG A 74 -0.95 -19.37 -10.54
CA ARG A 74 -2.19 -20.09 -10.18
C ARG A 74 -3.39 -19.16 -10.21
N LEU A 75 -4.59 -19.74 -10.34
CA LEU A 75 -5.86 -19.04 -10.17
C LEU A 75 -5.87 -18.33 -8.80
N GLY A 76 -6.18 -17.03 -8.82
CA GLY A 76 -6.32 -16.22 -7.62
C GLY A 76 -7.75 -15.69 -7.47
N SER A 77 -7.99 -14.96 -6.38
CA SER A 77 -9.29 -14.33 -6.09
C SER A 77 -9.76 -13.43 -7.23
N ASP A 78 -8.84 -12.69 -7.86
CA ASP A 78 -9.19 -11.62 -8.80
C ASP A 78 -9.24 -12.11 -10.26
N THR A 79 -8.85 -13.36 -10.52
CA THR A 79 -8.69 -13.87 -11.90
C THR A 79 -9.99 -13.88 -12.69
N HIS A 80 -11.12 -14.18 -12.04
CA HIS A 80 -12.43 -14.13 -12.69
C HIS A 80 -12.82 -12.70 -13.06
N LEU A 81 -12.54 -11.71 -12.19
CA LEU A 81 -12.85 -10.30 -12.44
C LEU A 81 -12.04 -9.75 -13.61
N ASP A 82 -10.74 -10.05 -13.65
CA ASP A 82 -9.86 -9.64 -14.74
C ASP A 82 -10.30 -10.23 -16.09
N LEU A 83 -10.70 -11.51 -16.10
CA LEU A 83 -11.17 -12.19 -17.31
C LEU A 83 -12.53 -11.67 -17.76
N LEU A 84 -13.50 -11.57 -16.86
CA LEU A 84 -14.84 -11.02 -17.13
C LEU A 84 -14.76 -9.58 -17.63
N GLY A 85 -13.94 -8.75 -17.00
CA GLY A 85 -13.72 -7.36 -17.41
C GLY A 85 -13.13 -7.28 -18.82
N THR A 86 -12.11 -8.09 -19.12
CA THR A 86 -11.48 -8.11 -20.46
C THR A 86 -12.47 -8.50 -21.55
N VAL A 87 -13.29 -9.54 -21.32
CA VAL A 87 -14.27 -10.01 -22.31
C VAL A 87 -15.43 -9.02 -22.43
N MET A 88 -15.95 -8.51 -21.33
CA MET A 88 -17.09 -7.58 -21.34
C MET A 88 -16.76 -6.29 -22.09
N TRP A 89 -15.59 -5.69 -21.87
CA TRP A 89 -15.22 -4.45 -22.56
C TRP A 89 -14.99 -4.67 -24.06
N ASP A 90 -14.44 -5.81 -24.47
CA ASP A 90 -14.32 -6.15 -25.89
C ASP A 90 -15.68 -6.35 -26.57
N VAL A 91 -16.62 -7.00 -25.87
CA VAL A 91 -18.00 -7.16 -26.34
C VAL A 91 -18.69 -5.80 -26.43
N TYR A 92 -18.48 -4.95 -25.43
CA TYR A 92 -19.00 -3.58 -25.42
C TYR A 92 -18.50 -2.80 -26.63
N GLU A 93 -17.19 -2.69 -26.83
CA GLU A 93 -16.58 -1.94 -27.94
C GLU A 93 -17.03 -2.46 -29.31
N HIS A 94 -17.13 -3.78 -29.49
CA HIS A 94 -17.47 -4.37 -30.78
C HIS A 94 -18.97 -4.27 -31.13
N ASN A 95 -19.85 -4.26 -30.13
CA ASN A 95 -21.30 -4.33 -30.36
C ASN A 95 -22.05 -3.04 -30.05
N LEU A 96 -21.40 -2.03 -29.46
CA LEU A 96 -22.03 -0.75 -29.11
C LEU A 96 -22.72 -0.10 -30.32
N GLU A 97 -22.04 0.04 -31.46
CA GLU A 97 -22.65 0.64 -32.66
C GLU A 97 -23.88 -0.15 -33.15
N THR A 98 -23.80 -1.48 -33.08
CA THR A 98 -24.89 -2.36 -33.51
C THR A 98 -26.08 -2.25 -32.56
N ALA A 99 -25.83 -2.19 -31.25
CA ALA A 99 -26.85 -1.99 -30.23
C ALA A 99 -27.54 -0.62 -30.38
N LEU A 100 -26.77 0.45 -30.60
CA LEU A 100 -27.29 1.78 -30.86
C LEU A 100 -28.15 1.83 -32.13
N LYS A 101 -27.72 1.17 -33.22
CA LYS A 101 -28.51 1.05 -34.46
C LYS A 101 -29.81 0.26 -34.25
N ALA A 102 -29.83 -0.68 -33.31
CA ALA A 102 -31.02 -1.43 -32.91
C ALA A 102 -31.97 -0.63 -31.99
N GLY A 103 -31.62 0.61 -31.63
CA GLY A 103 -32.43 1.49 -30.79
C GLY A 103 -32.25 1.26 -29.28
N VAL A 104 -31.25 0.49 -28.86
CA VAL A 104 -30.89 0.31 -27.45
C VAL A 104 -30.06 1.50 -26.99
N CYS A 105 -30.38 2.08 -25.84
CA CYS A 105 -29.57 3.14 -25.25
C CYS A 105 -28.22 2.56 -24.78
N GLU A 106 -27.13 3.35 -24.87
CA GLU A 106 -25.80 2.96 -24.37
C GLU A 106 -25.84 2.54 -22.89
N GLU A 107 -26.61 3.26 -22.07
CA GLU A 107 -26.78 2.98 -20.65
C GLU A 107 -27.42 1.61 -20.40
N ASP A 108 -28.52 1.31 -21.12
CA ASP A 108 -29.23 0.02 -21.00
C ASP A 108 -28.35 -1.14 -21.47
N PHE A 109 -27.58 -0.94 -22.54
CA PHE A 109 -26.67 -1.95 -23.07
C PHE A 109 -25.57 -2.28 -22.05
N ARG A 110 -24.97 -1.25 -21.44
CA ARG A 110 -23.98 -1.44 -20.38
C ARG A 110 -24.57 -2.13 -19.16
N ASP A 111 -25.75 -1.71 -18.70
CA ASP A 111 -26.39 -2.27 -17.51
C ASP A 111 -26.74 -3.75 -17.74
N HIS A 112 -27.13 -4.12 -18.95
CA HIS A 112 -27.31 -5.52 -19.35
C HIS A 112 -26.01 -6.34 -19.28
N LEU A 113 -24.90 -5.81 -19.79
CA LEU A 113 -23.59 -6.48 -19.69
C LEU A 113 -23.15 -6.63 -18.22
N ALA A 114 -23.39 -5.61 -17.39
CA ALA A 114 -23.09 -5.65 -15.96
C ALA A 114 -23.95 -6.69 -15.23
N GLU A 115 -25.26 -6.76 -15.52
CA GLU A 115 -26.13 -7.81 -15.00
C GLU A 115 -25.60 -9.19 -15.37
N ARG A 116 -25.16 -9.37 -16.62
CA ARG A 116 -24.63 -10.65 -17.10
C ARG A 116 -23.35 -11.06 -16.36
N ILE A 117 -22.47 -10.11 -16.03
CA ILE A 117 -21.30 -10.38 -15.17
C ILE A 117 -21.74 -10.97 -13.82
N TYR A 118 -22.77 -10.40 -13.16
CA TYR A 118 -23.26 -10.92 -11.89
C TYR A 118 -23.84 -12.33 -12.02
N GLN A 119 -24.62 -12.58 -13.07
CA GLN A 119 -25.18 -13.89 -13.35
C GLN A 119 -24.09 -14.95 -13.58
N LEU A 120 -23.10 -14.64 -14.43
CA LEU A 120 -21.98 -15.54 -14.72
C LEU A 120 -21.11 -15.79 -13.48
N THR A 121 -20.88 -14.77 -12.67
CA THR A 121 -20.13 -14.92 -11.41
C THR A 121 -20.86 -15.88 -10.46
N ASN A 122 -22.19 -15.75 -10.33
CA ASN A 122 -23.00 -16.65 -9.51
C ASN A 122 -23.03 -18.07 -10.09
N GLU A 123 -23.12 -18.22 -11.41
CA GLU A 123 -23.09 -19.52 -12.08
C GLU A 123 -21.75 -20.22 -11.87
N MET A 124 -20.64 -19.50 -12.10
CA MET A 124 -19.29 -19.99 -11.81
C MET A 124 -19.17 -20.42 -10.35
N TYR A 125 -19.64 -19.59 -9.40
CA TYR A 125 -19.60 -19.94 -7.98
C TYR A 125 -20.38 -21.24 -7.69
N ASN A 126 -21.62 -21.35 -8.17
CA ASN A 126 -22.46 -22.51 -7.94
C ASN A 126 -21.84 -23.77 -8.55
N VAL A 127 -21.48 -23.74 -9.83
CA VAL A 127 -20.97 -24.92 -10.54
C VAL A 127 -19.60 -25.34 -10.00
N LEU A 128 -18.67 -24.40 -9.83
CA LEU A 128 -17.31 -24.72 -9.37
C LEU A 128 -17.29 -25.22 -7.92
N THR A 129 -18.17 -24.72 -7.06
CA THR A 129 -18.24 -25.19 -5.66
C THR A 129 -18.62 -26.66 -5.58
N TYR A 130 -19.62 -27.12 -6.36
CA TYR A 130 -20.04 -28.53 -6.36
C TYR A 130 -19.11 -29.44 -7.18
N ARG A 131 -18.65 -28.97 -8.35
CA ARG A 131 -17.85 -29.83 -9.26
C ARG A 131 -16.40 -30.00 -8.80
N LEU A 132 -15.89 -29.11 -7.97
CA LEU A 132 -14.51 -29.14 -7.48
C LEU A 132 -14.38 -29.59 -6.02
N GLU A 133 -15.43 -30.14 -5.42
CA GLU A 133 -15.42 -30.63 -4.03
C GLU A 133 -14.27 -31.62 -3.75
N GLU A 134 -13.95 -32.48 -4.72
CA GLU A 134 -12.86 -33.46 -4.60
C GLU A 134 -11.47 -32.83 -4.45
N TYR A 135 -11.31 -31.56 -4.82
CA TYR A 135 -10.04 -30.82 -4.71
C TYR A 135 -9.98 -29.93 -3.46
N VAL A 136 -11.05 -29.89 -2.66
CA VAL A 136 -11.07 -29.09 -1.44
C VAL A 136 -10.16 -29.75 -0.40
N VAL A 137 -9.14 -29.01 0.03
CA VAL A 137 -8.20 -29.45 1.07
C VAL A 137 -8.50 -28.75 2.38
N SER A 138 -8.36 -29.51 3.47
CA SER A 138 -8.32 -28.97 4.84
C SER A 138 -6.90 -28.48 5.15
N LEU A 139 -6.79 -27.63 6.16
CA LEU A 139 -5.52 -27.17 6.71
C LEU A 139 -5.45 -27.57 8.17
N ASP A 140 -4.35 -28.22 8.58
CA ASP A 140 -4.14 -28.67 9.95
C ASP A 140 -2.75 -28.28 10.50
N ILE A 141 -2.48 -28.66 11.75
CA ILE A 141 -1.20 -28.33 12.39
C ILE A 141 -0.02 -29.08 11.77
N THR A 142 -0.23 -30.24 11.16
CA THR A 142 0.82 -31.01 10.49
C THR A 142 1.33 -30.30 9.24
N ASP A 143 0.46 -29.56 8.56
CA ASP A 143 0.85 -28.68 7.45
C ASP A 143 1.82 -27.59 7.91
N PHE A 144 1.56 -26.97 9.06
CA PHE A 144 2.49 -25.99 9.66
C PHE A 144 3.80 -26.65 10.07
N ILE A 145 3.76 -27.83 10.69
CA ILE A 145 4.95 -28.57 11.10
C ILE A 145 5.81 -28.92 9.88
N ASN A 146 5.20 -29.31 8.76
CA ASN A 146 5.90 -29.58 7.51
C ASN A 146 6.66 -28.34 7.03
N VAL A 147 5.98 -27.18 6.96
CA VAL A 147 6.61 -25.92 6.55
C VAL A 147 7.71 -25.50 7.53
N LEU A 148 7.49 -25.64 8.83
CA LEU A 148 8.48 -25.29 9.87
C LEU A 148 9.72 -26.17 9.84
N ASN A 149 9.58 -27.43 9.45
CA ASN A 149 10.70 -28.37 9.34
C ASN A 149 11.47 -28.23 8.03
N HIS A 150 10.97 -27.45 7.08
CA HIS A 150 11.66 -27.19 5.83
C HIS A 150 13.04 -26.55 6.11
N PRO A 151 14.16 -27.06 5.54
CA PRO A 151 15.52 -26.66 5.91
C PRO A 151 15.76 -25.15 5.90
N VAL A 152 15.33 -24.48 4.82
CA VAL A 152 15.49 -23.02 4.65
C VAL A 152 14.71 -22.23 5.70
N ILE A 153 13.50 -22.66 6.04
CA ILE A 153 12.62 -21.95 6.98
C ILE A 153 13.12 -22.17 8.41
N LYS A 154 13.53 -23.39 8.72
CA LYS A 154 14.12 -23.76 10.00
C LYS A 154 15.40 -22.98 10.26
N GLU A 155 16.31 -22.91 9.28
CA GLU A 155 17.55 -22.14 9.37
C GLU A 155 17.25 -20.66 9.61
N ALA A 156 16.38 -20.07 8.79
CA ALA A 156 15.99 -18.66 8.91
C ALA A 156 15.44 -18.34 10.33
N ASN A 157 14.55 -19.19 10.85
CA ASN A 157 13.99 -19.04 12.19
C ASN A 157 15.02 -19.24 13.33
N THR A 158 16.06 -20.05 13.12
CA THR A 158 17.13 -20.22 14.13
C THR A 158 18.14 -19.09 14.14
N THR A 159 18.37 -18.45 12.99
CA THR A 159 19.35 -17.37 12.84
C THR A 159 18.80 -15.98 13.14
N VAL A 160 17.50 -15.87 13.44
CA VAL A 160 16.86 -14.57 13.67
C VAL A 160 17.42 -13.88 14.92
N VAL A 161 17.78 -12.62 14.76
CA VAL A 161 18.27 -11.74 15.83
C VAL A 161 17.22 -10.65 16.07
N ALA A 162 17.22 -10.07 17.28
CA ALA A 162 16.36 -8.95 17.67
C ALA A 162 16.75 -7.63 16.97
N THR A 163 16.75 -7.63 15.64
CA THR A 163 16.93 -6.44 14.79
C THR A 163 15.94 -6.48 13.64
N GLN A 164 15.42 -5.31 13.25
CA GLN A 164 14.41 -5.19 12.19
C GLN A 164 14.91 -5.79 10.86
N GLN A 165 16.17 -5.51 10.50
CA GLN A 165 16.80 -6.08 9.30
C GLN A 165 16.86 -7.62 9.32
N SER A 166 17.08 -8.23 10.49
CA SER A 166 17.10 -9.69 10.62
C SER A 166 15.70 -10.29 10.44
N ILE A 167 14.68 -9.64 10.99
CA ILE A 167 13.28 -10.03 10.83
C ILE A 167 12.86 -9.95 9.35
N ASP A 168 13.19 -8.86 8.66
CA ASP A 168 12.83 -8.66 7.25
C ASP A 168 13.54 -9.66 6.31
N LYS A 169 14.81 -9.99 6.61
CA LYS A 169 15.54 -11.07 5.92
C LYS A 169 14.89 -12.42 6.14
N THR A 170 14.46 -12.71 7.37
CA THR A 170 13.77 -13.95 7.74
C THR A 170 12.43 -14.06 6.98
N TYR A 171 11.64 -12.99 6.95
CA TYR A 171 10.41 -12.93 6.18
C TYR A 171 10.61 -13.14 4.68
N SER A 172 11.66 -12.53 4.12
CA SER A 172 12.01 -12.69 2.71
C SER A 172 12.38 -14.13 2.37
N ALA A 173 13.17 -14.78 3.24
CA ALA A 173 13.55 -16.19 3.07
C ALA A 173 12.34 -17.14 3.17
N ILE A 174 11.46 -16.94 4.15
CA ILE A 174 10.25 -17.76 4.33
C ILE A 174 9.28 -17.56 3.15
N SER A 175 9.06 -16.31 2.73
CA SER A 175 8.20 -15.98 1.60
C SER A 175 8.72 -16.61 0.30
N GLY A 176 10.04 -16.52 0.05
CA GLY A 176 10.68 -17.16 -1.10
C GLY A 176 10.50 -18.69 -1.10
N ALA A 177 10.68 -19.33 0.05
CA ALA A 177 10.49 -20.77 0.18
C ALA A 177 9.02 -21.19 -0.06
N LEU A 178 8.06 -20.46 0.52
CA LEU A 178 6.62 -20.74 0.36
C LEU A 178 6.14 -20.58 -1.08
N LEU A 179 6.60 -19.54 -1.78
CA LEU A 179 6.12 -19.19 -3.11
C LEU A 179 6.81 -19.98 -4.23
N THR A 180 8.10 -20.31 -4.07
CA THR A 180 8.92 -20.81 -5.18
C THR A 180 9.31 -22.28 -5.04
N ASN A 181 9.44 -22.82 -3.82
CA ASN A 181 10.02 -24.17 -3.68
C ASN A 181 9.04 -25.29 -4.05
N ASP A 182 9.48 -26.25 -4.86
CA ASP A 182 8.69 -27.40 -5.31
C ASP A 182 8.40 -28.39 -4.18
N ASP A 183 9.23 -28.46 -3.15
CA ASP A 183 9.04 -29.36 -2.00
C ASP A 183 7.74 -29.07 -1.21
N LEU A 184 7.28 -27.81 -1.25
CA LEU A 184 6.05 -27.35 -0.60
C LEU A 184 4.87 -27.26 -1.58
N SER A 185 5.00 -27.79 -2.80
CA SER A 185 3.97 -27.64 -3.85
C SER A 185 2.63 -28.30 -3.53
N THR A 186 2.62 -29.31 -2.67
CA THR A 186 1.41 -30.02 -2.21
C THR A 186 0.89 -29.51 -0.86
N ASN A 187 1.65 -28.67 -0.16
CA ASN A 187 1.26 -28.20 1.17
C ASN A 187 0.11 -27.18 1.08
N PRO A 188 -1.01 -27.35 1.81
CA PRO A 188 -2.16 -26.45 1.79
C PRO A 188 -1.82 -24.98 2.10
N ILE A 189 -0.87 -24.70 3.00
CA ILE A 189 -0.46 -23.33 3.35
C ILE A 189 0.24 -22.67 2.16
N ALA A 190 1.17 -23.37 1.53
CA ALA A 190 1.88 -22.87 0.36
C ALA A 190 0.92 -22.69 -0.83
N LEU A 191 -0.02 -23.62 -1.02
CA LEU A 191 -1.08 -23.51 -2.03
C LEU A 191 -1.96 -22.28 -1.80
N ALA A 192 -2.40 -22.03 -0.56
CA ALA A 192 -3.22 -20.88 -0.20
C ALA A 192 -2.46 -19.55 -0.39
N ALA A 193 -1.18 -19.51 -0.02
CA ALA A 193 -0.31 -18.35 -0.23
C ALA A 193 -0.07 -18.06 -1.72
N ARG A 194 0.26 -19.08 -2.52
CA ARG A 194 0.48 -18.95 -3.98
C ARG A 194 -0.77 -18.52 -4.74
N SER A 195 -1.94 -18.97 -4.28
CA SER A 195 -3.24 -18.64 -4.87
C SER A 195 -3.81 -17.33 -4.32
N LYS A 196 -3.07 -16.61 -3.47
CA LYS A 196 -3.49 -15.36 -2.81
C LYS A 196 -4.80 -15.46 -2.02
N LEU A 197 -5.18 -16.66 -1.59
CA LEU A 197 -6.36 -16.88 -0.74
C LEU A 197 -6.10 -16.39 0.68
N VAL A 198 -4.84 -16.42 1.11
CA VAL A 198 -4.39 -15.91 2.41
C VAL A 198 -3.31 -14.86 2.19
N ASN A 199 -3.35 -13.79 2.99
CA ASN A 199 -2.32 -12.78 2.98
C ASN A 199 -1.00 -13.38 3.51
N VAL A 200 0.06 -13.33 2.68
CA VAL A 200 1.38 -13.88 3.02
C VAL A 200 1.92 -13.30 4.33
N ASN A 201 1.66 -12.02 4.62
CA ASN A 201 2.10 -11.39 5.87
C ASN A 201 1.50 -12.06 7.11
N GLN A 202 0.28 -12.58 7.03
CA GLN A 202 -0.35 -13.32 8.14
C GLN A 202 0.30 -14.70 8.29
N VAL A 203 0.60 -15.37 7.17
CA VAL A 203 1.31 -16.66 7.18
C VAL A 203 2.71 -16.49 7.80
N LEU A 204 3.40 -15.40 7.48
CA LEU A 204 4.70 -15.07 8.06
C LEU A 204 4.66 -14.89 9.58
N GLN A 205 3.58 -14.32 10.15
CA GLN A 205 3.43 -14.21 11.61
C GLN A 205 3.17 -15.56 12.29
N CYS A 206 2.54 -16.50 11.58
CA CYS A 206 2.33 -17.86 12.10
C CYS A 206 3.63 -18.67 12.12
N ILE A 207 4.43 -18.58 11.05
CA ILE A 207 5.57 -19.47 10.77
C ILE A 207 6.91 -18.84 11.14
N GLY A 208 7.06 -17.55 10.92
CA GLY A 208 8.23 -16.74 11.22
C GLY A 208 8.13 -16.02 12.57
N PRO A 209 9.08 -15.13 12.90
CA PRO A 209 9.00 -14.28 14.08
C PRO A 209 7.77 -13.37 14.02
N ARG A 210 7.23 -12.94 15.18
CA ARG A 210 6.13 -11.97 15.22
C ARG A 210 6.61 -10.53 14.97
N GLY A 211 7.83 -10.22 15.42
CA GLY A 211 8.53 -8.95 15.20
C GLY A 211 8.29 -7.90 16.28
N TYR A 212 8.52 -6.63 15.94
CA TYR A 212 8.27 -5.50 16.83
C TYR A 212 6.80 -5.14 16.87
N LEU A 213 6.27 -5.02 18.09
CA LEU A 213 4.88 -4.71 18.37
C LEU A 213 4.77 -3.31 18.95
N THR A 214 3.59 -2.71 18.84
CA THR A 214 3.27 -1.40 19.43
C THR A 214 2.20 -1.54 20.51
N ASP A 215 2.29 -0.70 21.54
CA ASP A 215 1.22 -0.55 22.52
C ASP A 215 0.06 0.30 21.96
N THR A 216 -1.00 0.42 22.73
CA THR A 216 -2.21 1.21 22.46
C THR A 216 -1.95 2.69 22.20
N ASP A 217 -0.83 3.23 22.68
CA ASP A 217 -0.34 4.59 22.40
C ASP A 217 0.53 4.69 21.14
N SER A 218 0.71 3.57 20.43
CA SER A 218 1.56 3.40 19.24
C SER A 218 3.06 3.52 19.49
N ASN A 219 3.50 3.44 20.75
CA ASN A 219 4.92 3.30 21.09
C ASN A 219 5.38 1.86 20.84
N LEU A 220 6.54 1.71 20.22
CA LEU A 220 7.16 0.42 19.96
C LEU A 220 7.72 -0.19 21.26
N PHE A 221 7.52 -1.49 21.45
CA PHE A 221 8.24 -2.21 22.49
C PHE A 221 9.72 -2.36 22.11
N SER A 222 10.61 -2.19 23.10
CA SER A 222 12.06 -2.25 22.89
C SER A 222 12.56 -3.64 22.48
N GLN A 223 11.89 -4.71 22.93
CA GLN A 223 12.24 -6.09 22.58
C GLN A 223 11.21 -6.68 21.61
N PRO A 224 11.63 -7.24 20.46
CA PRO A 224 10.73 -7.89 19.51
C PRO A 224 10.39 -9.31 19.96
N VAL A 225 9.22 -9.80 19.52
CA VAL A 225 8.81 -11.19 19.72
C VAL A 225 9.36 -12.04 18.57
N LEU A 226 10.41 -12.82 18.85
CA LEU A 226 11.12 -13.63 17.84
C LEU A 226 10.42 -14.94 17.49
N ARG A 227 9.31 -15.27 18.15
CA ARG A 227 8.55 -16.51 17.91
C ARG A 227 7.25 -16.23 17.17
N GLY A 228 6.93 -17.11 16.23
CA GLY A 228 5.61 -17.13 15.58
C GLY A 228 4.58 -17.94 16.35
N TYR A 229 3.32 -17.79 15.97
CA TYR A 229 2.20 -18.46 16.65
C TYR A 229 2.31 -20.00 16.61
N ALA A 230 2.83 -20.59 15.52
CA ALA A 230 2.96 -22.04 15.39
C ALA A 230 4.04 -22.63 16.33
N HIS A 231 5.03 -21.83 16.73
CA HIS A 231 6.03 -22.23 17.75
C HIS A 231 5.50 -22.09 19.19
N GLY A 232 4.42 -21.33 19.36
CA GLY A 232 3.84 -20.94 20.63
C GLY A 232 4.63 -19.81 21.33
N LEU A 233 3.88 -18.86 21.89
CA LEU A 233 4.42 -17.81 22.76
C LEU A 233 4.61 -18.40 24.16
N ARG A 234 5.86 -18.64 24.56
CA ARG A 234 6.20 -19.32 25.84
C ARG A 234 6.59 -18.35 26.95
N LEU A 235 6.96 -17.13 26.61
CA LEU A 235 7.33 -16.11 27.57
C LEU A 235 6.09 -15.28 27.93
N PHE A 236 5.98 -14.93 29.22
CA PHE A 236 4.93 -14.01 29.67
C PHE A 236 5.04 -12.66 28.97
N TYR A 237 6.27 -12.17 28.74
CA TYR A 237 6.52 -10.94 27.99
C TYR A 237 5.85 -11.00 26.61
N ASP A 238 6.19 -12.00 25.79
CA ASP A 238 5.64 -12.17 24.44
C ASP A 238 4.11 -12.21 24.42
N SER A 239 3.51 -12.97 25.35
CA SER A 239 2.05 -13.08 25.44
C SER A 239 1.38 -11.78 25.88
N LEU A 240 2.00 -11.02 26.79
CA LEU A 240 1.48 -9.74 27.28
C LEU A 240 1.61 -8.65 26.22
N VAL A 241 2.74 -8.60 25.51
CA VAL A 241 2.98 -7.66 24.42
C VAL A 241 1.99 -7.93 23.28
N GLU A 242 1.80 -9.18 22.87
CA GLU A 242 0.81 -9.54 21.85
C GLU A 242 -0.63 -9.18 22.28
N SER A 243 -0.95 -9.26 23.57
CA SER A 243 -2.25 -8.80 24.08
C SER A 243 -2.52 -7.32 23.79
N ARG A 244 -1.47 -6.48 23.70
CA ARG A 244 -1.61 -5.05 23.38
C ARG A 244 -2.05 -4.84 21.94
N SER A 245 -1.58 -5.65 21.00
CA SER A 245 -2.03 -5.61 19.60
C SER A 245 -3.53 -5.91 19.48
N ALA A 246 -4.03 -6.87 20.27
CA ALA A 246 -5.46 -7.15 20.34
C ALA A 246 -6.25 -5.99 20.98
N ALA A 247 -5.74 -5.39 22.06
CA ALA A 247 -6.36 -4.23 22.70
C ALA A 247 -6.41 -3.01 21.76
N LYS A 248 -5.30 -2.73 21.05
CA LYS A 248 -5.21 -1.69 20.03
C LYS A 248 -6.25 -1.92 18.93
N SER A 249 -6.31 -3.13 18.37
CA SER A 249 -7.32 -3.48 17.36
C SER A 249 -8.75 -3.20 17.83
N LEU A 250 -9.06 -3.51 19.10
CA LEU A 250 -10.36 -3.23 19.70
C LEU A 250 -10.62 -1.72 19.84
N ILE A 251 -9.63 -0.94 20.24
CA ILE A 251 -9.72 0.53 20.33
C ILE A 251 -9.98 1.14 18.95
N PHE A 252 -9.26 0.68 17.92
CA PHE A 252 -9.38 1.17 16.55
C PHE A 252 -10.76 0.89 15.93
N SER A 253 -11.38 -0.23 16.31
CA SER A 253 -12.76 -0.55 15.91
C SER A 253 -13.82 0.37 16.54
N LYS A 254 -13.46 1.20 17.54
CA LYS A 254 -14.38 2.14 18.21
C LYS A 254 -14.19 3.57 17.72
N THR A 255 -13.40 4.37 18.45
CA THR A 255 -13.34 5.82 18.25
C THR A 255 -12.75 6.21 16.88
N PRO A 256 -11.64 5.60 16.41
CA PRO A 256 -11.11 5.92 15.08
C PRO A 256 -12.09 5.59 13.95
N LEU A 257 -12.80 4.46 14.03
CA LEU A 257 -13.83 4.11 13.06
C LEU A 257 -14.98 5.12 13.07
N GLN A 258 -15.48 5.51 14.25
CA GLN A 258 -16.51 6.54 14.38
C GLN A 258 -16.08 7.88 13.75
N GLN A 259 -14.81 8.27 13.93
CA GLN A 259 -14.25 9.47 13.31
C GLN A 259 -14.15 9.36 11.79
N ALA A 260 -13.71 8.21 11.27
CA ALA A 260 -13.65 7.95 9.83
C ALA A 260 -15.04 8.00 9.19
N GLU A 261 -16.06 7.39 9.83
CA GLU A 261 -17.44 7.43 9.36
C GLU A 261 -18.06 8.84 9.46
N TYR A 262 -17.75 9.59 10.52
CA TYR A 262 -18.18 10.98 10.63
C TYR A 262 -17.54 11.87 9.54
N PHE A 263 -16.27 11.65 9.24
CA PHE A 263 -15.60 12.29 8.11
C PHE A 263 -16.25 11.92 6.77
N SER A 264 -16.54 10.63 6.55
CA SER A 264 -17.26 10.14 5.37
C SER A 264 -18.59 10.88 5.19
N ARG A 265 -19.39 10.99 6.26
CA ARG A 265 -20.66 11.73 6.25
C ARG A 265 -20.47 13.19 5.85
N ARG A 266 -19.51 13.90 6.45
CA ARG A 266 -19.24 15.30 6.13
C ARG A 266 -18.84 15.49 4.66
N LEU A 267 -17.96 14.61 4.17
CA LEU A 267 -17.49 14.64 2.80
C LEU A 267 -18.65 14.39 1.81
N GLN A 268 -19.49 13.39 2.08
CA GLN A 268 -20.68 13.11 1.27
C GLN A 268 -21.62 14.32 1.21
N LEU A 269 -21.94 14.95 2.34
CA LEU A 269 -22.82 16.13 2.37
C LEU A 269 -22.26 17.32 1.58
N MET A 270 -20.94 17.52 1.61
CA MET A 270 -20.31 18.59 0.82
C MET A 270 -20.30 18.28 -0.68
N SER A 271 -20.03 17.03 -1.05
CA SER A 271 -19.86 16.63 -2.44
C SER A 271 -21.16 16.29 -3.15
N GLN A 272 -22.25 16.01 -2.43
CA GLN A 272 -23.58 15.71 -3.00
C GLN A 272 -24.12 16.86 -3.89
N VAL A 273 -23.58 18.08 -3.75
CA VAL A 273 -23.88 19.23 -4.62
C VAL A 273 -23.53 18.93 -6.09
N VAL A 274 -22.52 18.11 -6.35
CA VAL A 274 -22.20 17.62 -7.70
C VAL A 274 -23.03 16.37 -7.96
N GLN A 275 -24.15 16.54 -8.64
CA GLN A 275 -25.17 15.51 -8.81
C GLN A 275 -25.00 14.79 -10.14
N ASN A 276 -24.85 15.55 -11.22
CA ASN A 276 -25.09 15.06 -12.58
C ASN A 276 -23.78 14.75 -13.32
N LEU A 277 -23.81 13.68 -14.10
CA LEU A 277 -22.79 13.36 -15.09
C LEU A 277 -23.41 13.46 -16.48
N HIS A 278 -22.89 14.36 -17.30
CA HIS A 278 -23.38 14.60 -18.66
C HIS A 278 -22.45 13.97 -19.69
N HIS A 279 -22.98 13.08 -20.52
CA HIS A 279 -22.23 12.47 -21.62
C HIS A 279 -21.94 13.52 -22.70
N GLY A 280 -20.68 13.59 -23.13
CA GLY A 280 -20.16 14.62 -24.03
C GLY A 280 -19.00 15.43 -23.47
N ASP A 281 -18.56 16.41 -24.27
CA ASP A 281 -17.45 17.31 -23.97
C ASP A 281 -17.96 18.74 -23.67
N CYS A 282 -17.47 19.34 -22.58
CA CYS A 282 -17.76 20.74 -22.25
C CYS A 282 -16.90 21.75 -23.02
N GLY A 283 -15.92 21.28 -23.81
CA GLY A 283 -15.04 22.14 -24.61
C GLY A 283 -14.07 23.01 -23.81
N SER A 284 -13.91 22.74 -22.50
CA SER A 284 -13.01 23.51 -21.65
C SER A 284 -11.57 23.43 -22.15
N THR A 285 -10.94 24.59 -22.30
CA THR A 285 -9.52 24.74 -22.70
C THR A 285 -8.59 24.92 -21.50
N THR A 286 -9.12 24.84 -20.28
CA THR A 286 -8.35 24.94 -19.04
C THR A 286 -7.93 23.54 -18.61
N TYR A 287 -6.61 23.30 -18.59
CA TYR A 287 -6.04 21.99 -18.30
C TYR A 287 -5.31 21.98 -16.96
N LEU A 288 -5.35 20.82 -16.30
CA LEU A 288 -4.48 20.55 -15.15
C LEU A 288 -3.11 20.09 -15.68
N MET A 289 -2.08 20.88 -15.40
CA MET A 289 -0.71 20.55 -15.79
C MET A 289 -0.16 19.50 -14.83
N TRP A 290 0.07 18.27 -15.32
CA TRP A 290 0.55 17.16 -14.48
C TRP A 290 1.84 16.57 -15.02
N LYS A 291 2.93 16.63 -14.23
CA LYS A 291 4.19 15.95 -14.57
C LYS A 291 4.10 14.48 -14.19
N VAL A 292 4.06 13.60 -15.18
CA VAL A 292 3.99 12.15 -14.96
C VAL A 292 5.32 11.67 -14.42
N ARG A 293 5.34 11.14 -13.19
CA ARG A 293 6.56 10.60 -12.59
C ARG A 293 6.57 9.08 -12.74
N GLY A 294 7.74 8.56 -13.11
CA GLY A 294 7.97 7.13 -13.28
C GLY A 294 8.09 6.38 -11.94
N PRO A 295 8.14 5.04 -11.99
CA PRO A 295 8.47 4.24 -10.82
C PRO A 295 9.90 4.53 -10.37
N VAL A 296 10.12 4.56 -9.04
CA VAL A 296 11.45 4.71 -8.44
C VAL A 296 11.79 3.40 -7.75
N ILE A 297 12.88 2.77 -8.18
CA ILE A 297 13.41 1.53 -7.63
C ILE A 297 14.75 1.86 -6.96
N GLU A 298 14.83 1.67 -5.65
CA GLU A 298 16.07 1.79 -4.88
C GLU A 298 16.40 0.40 -4.32
N ASN A 299 17.63 -0.07 -4.49
CA ASN A 299 18.10 -1.36 -3.97
C ASN A 299 17.22 -2.58 -4.32
N GLY A 300 16.65 -2.59 -5.53
CA GLY A 300 15.75 -3.67 -5.98
C GLY A 300 14.34 -3.64 -5.37
N VAL A 301 14.03 -2.63 -4.54
CA VAL A 301 12.72 -2.44 -3.92
C VAL A 301 12.00 -1.26 -4.59
N LEU A 302 10.76 -1.49 -5.02
CA LEU A 302 9.90 -0.46 -5.61
C LEU A 302 9.41 0.49 -4.52
N LYS A 303 10.10 1.62 -4.32
CA LYS A 303 9.70 2.66 -3.36
C LYS A 303 8.47 3.44 -3.83
N ARG A 304 8.29 3.53 -5.16
CA ARG A 304 7.17 4.25 -5.77
C ARG A 304 6.68 3.58 -7.05
N VAL A 305 5.36 3.38 -7.13
CA VAL A 305 4.69 2.65 -8.23
C VAL A 305 4.58 3.47 -9.54
N GLY A 306 4.81 4.79 -9.49
CA GLY A 306 4.64 5.72 -10.61
C GLY A 306 3.21 6.24 -10.76
N ASP A 307 3.04 7.36 -11.46
CA ASP A 307 1.75 8.08 -11.55
C ASP A 307 0.78 7.49 -12.59
N LEU A 308 1.28 6.71 -13.57
CA LEU A 308 0.47 6.22 -14.71
C LEU A 308 -0.74 5.38 -14.29
N LYS A 309 -0.57 4.48 -13.31
CA LYS A 309 -1.70 3.66 -12.82
C LYS A 309 -2.80 4.49 -12.17
N GLN A 310 -2.46 5.64 -11.59
CA GLN A 310 -3.43 6.54 -10.95
C GLN A 310 -4.14 7.45 -11.96
N LEU A 311 -3.49 7.69 -13.12
CA LEU A 311 -4.01 8.52 -14.20
C LEU A 311 -4.76 7.73 -15.28
N ALA A 312 -4.76 6.39 -15.20
CA ALA A 312 -5.44 5.54 -16.17
C ALA A 312 -6.92 5.93 -16.32
N GLY A 313 -7.37 6.08 -17.56
CA GLY A 313 -8.72 6.52 -17.92
C GLY A 313 -8.92 8.05 -17.91
N LYS A 314 -7.90 8.86 -17.59
CA LYS A 314 -7.97 10.32 -17.77
C LYS A 314 -7.64 10.71 -19.20
N HIS A 315 -8.31 11.74 -19.71
CA HIS A 315 -7.99 12.30 -21.02
C HIS A 315 -6.98 13.44 -20.91
N TYR A 316 -6.05 13.49 -21.84
CA TYR A 316 -5.07 14.55 -21.97
C TYR A 316 -5.04 15.10 -23.39
N MET A 317 -4.68 16.38 -23.51
CA MET A 317 -4.46 17.02 -24.81
C MET A 317 -3.03 16.71 -25.27
N ASP A 318 -2.91 15.98 -26.38
CA ASP A 318 -1.62 15.66 -26.98
C ASP A 318 -1.06 16.85 -27.78
N THR A 319 0.20 16.75 -28.22
CA THR A 319 0.86 17.78 -29.05
C THR A 319 0.13 18.05 -30.36
N ASP A 320 -0.60 17.05 -30.86
CA ASP A 320 -1.35 17.09 -32.11
C ASP A 320 -2.71 17.78 -31.98
N GLY A 321 -3.07 18.25 -30.77
CA GLY A 321 -4.37 18.90 -30.50
C GLY A 321 -5.55 17.93 -30.40
N VAL A 322 -5.30 16.62 -30.31
CA VAL A 322 -6.31 15.57 -30.14
C VAL A 322 -6.32 15.11 -28.68
N LEU A 323 -7.52 14.94 -28.12
CA LEU A 323 -7.71 14.34 -26.81
C LEU A 323 -7.46 12.83 -26.89
N LYS A 324 -6.52 12.35 -26.09
CA LYS A 324 -6.19 10.92 -25.95
C LYS A 324 -6.41 10.47 -24.52
N THR A 325 -6.79 9.21 -24.35
CA THR A 325 -6.92 8.57 -23.04
C THR A 325 -5.57 8.02 -22.59
N ILE A 326 -5.26 8.16 -21.31
CA ILE A 326 -4.09 7.53 -20.69
C ILE A 326 -4.44 6.09 -20.34
N HIS A 327 -3.68 5.14 -20.88
CA HIS A 327 -3.73 3.75 -20.45
C HIS A 327 -2.59 3.45 -19.47
N GLY A 328 -2.79 2.48 -18.58
CA GLY A 328 -1.79 2.11 -17.57
C GLY A 328 -0.45 1.62 -18.15
N GLY A 329 -0.44 1.20 -19.42
CA GLY A 329 0.74 0.72 -20.15
C GLY A 329 1.54 1.81 -20.90
N ASP A 330 1.10 3.07 -20.89
CA ASP A 330 1.67 4.16 -21.70
C ASP A 330 2.97 4.72 -21.12
N THR A 331 4.03 3.91 -21.09
CA THR A 331 5.33 4.29 -20.51
C THR A 331 5.97 5.48 -21.21
N PHE A 332 5.62 5.77 -22.46
CA PHE A 332 6.10 6.92 -23.23
C PHE A 332 5.65 8.29 -22.68
N LEU A 333 4.66 8.30 -21.78
CA LEU A 333 4.18 9.50 -21.09
C LEU A 333 5.01 9.82 -19.84
N VAL A 334 5.82 8.90 -19.35
CA VAL A 334 6.67 9.10 -18.17
C VAL A 334 7.68 10.22 -18.41
N GLY A 335 7.78 11.15 -17.46
CA GLY A 335 8.68 12.30 -17.51
C GLY A 335 8.11 13.52 -18.24
N LYS A 336 7.01 13.35 -19.00
CA LYS A 336 6.35 14.45 -19.70
C LYS A 336 5.35 15.18 -18.80
N THR A 337 5.14 16.47 -19.08
CA THR A 337 4.08 17.26 -18.46
C THR A 337 2.86 17.21 -19.36
N LEU A 338 1.79 16.58 -18.89
CA LEU A 338 0.54 16.42 -19.62
C LEU A 338 -0.45 17.53 -19.28
N LYS A 339 -1.24 17.92 -20.28
CA LYS A 339 -2.39 18.81 -20.15
C LYS A 339 -3.65 17.98 -19.93
N LEU A 340 -3.98 17.69 -18.67
CA LEU A 340 -5.10 16.81 -18.33
C LEU A 340 -6.43 17.56 -18.34
N ARG A 341 -7.47 16.89 -18.82
CA ARG A 341 -8.86 17.27 -18.55
C ARG A 341 -9.18 16.86 -17.11
N ALA A 342 -9.71 17.80 -16.33
CA ALA A 342 -9.99 17.60 -14.92
C ALA A 342 -11.35 18.16 -14.53
N VAL A 343 -11.99 17.50 -13.58
CA VAL A 343 -13.30 17.87 -13.01
C VAL A 343 -13.29 19.30 -12.47
N ILE A 344 -12.21 19.72 -11.82
CA ILE A 344 -12.03 21.07 -11.25
C ILE A 344 -12.05 22.21 -12.29
N HIS A 345 -11.80 21.89 -13.56
CA HIS A 345 -11.77 22.84 -14.68
C HIS A 345 -12.87 22.55 -15.70
N CYS A 346 -13.90 21.78 -15.30
CA CYS A 346 -15.05 21.50 -16.14
C CYS A 346 -15.88 22.77 -16.34
N GLY A 347 -16.09 23.17 -17.59
CA GLY A 347 -16.90 24.32 -17.99
C GLY A 347 -18.31 23.93 -18.45
N HIS A 348 -18.89 22.87 -17.88
CA HIS A 348 -20.23 22.43 -18.27
C HIS A 348 -21.28 23.48 -17.85
N PRO A 349 -22.32 23.75 -18.66
CA PRO A 349 -23.33 24.77 -18.35
C PRO A 349 -24.18 24.45 -17.11
N ASP A 350 -24.33 23.16 -16.76
CA ASP A 350 -24.97 22.73 -15.52
C ASP A 350 -24.05 23.01 -14.32
N PRO A 351 -24.40 23.93 -13.39
CA PRO A 351 -23.58 24.24 -12.22
C PRO A 351 -23.50 23.07 -11.21
N TYR A 352 -24.39 22.09 -11.31
CA TYR A 352 -24.41 20.89 -10.46
C TYR A 352 -23.89 19.65 -11.19
N GLY A 353 -23.35 19.80 -12.40
CA GLY A 353 -22.98 18.69 -13.27
C GLY A 353 -21.57 18.79 -13.85
N ILE A 354 -21.02 17.64 -14.21
CA ILE A 354 -19.71 17.52 -14.85
C ILE A 354 -19.83 16.72 -16.14
N CYS A 355 -18.96 16.97 -17.11
CA CYS A 355 -18.98 16.23 -18.37
C CYS A 355 -18.15 14.94 -18.28
N SER A 356 -18.55 13.94 -19.08
CA SER A 356 -17.84 12.66 -19.21
C SER A 356 -16.37 12.82 -19.58
N THR A 357 -16.03 13.77 -20.47
CA THR A 357 -14.64 14.02 -20.89
C THR A 357 -13.76 14.59 -19.76
N CYS A 358 -14.30 15.39 -18.84
CA CYS A 358 -13.52 15.86 -17.70
C CYS A 358 -13.43 14.83 -16.58
N PHE A 359 -14.40 13.90 -16.52
CA PHE A 359 -14.39 12.80 -15.56
C PHE A 359 -13.46 11.66 -15.99
N GLY A 360 -13.42 11.35 -17.29
CA GLY A 360 -12.63 10.28 -17.92
C GLY A 360 -13.44 9.01 -18.17
N ASP A 361 -12.76 7.91 -18.50
CA ASP A 361 -13.38 6.60 -18.80
C ASP A 361 -14.15 6.01 -17.62
N LEU A 362 -13.88 6.47 -16.40
CA LEU A 362 -14.66 6.11 -15.21
C LEU A 362 -16.14 6.44 -15.37
N THR A 363 -16.51 7.34 -16.29
CA THR A 363 -17.90 7.63 -16.68
C THR A 363 -18.64 6.35 -17.05
N LEU A 364 -17.97 5.44 -17.76
CA LEU A 364 -18.56 4.18 -18.19
C LEU A 364 -18.90 3.28 -16.99
N SER A 365 -18.29 3.46 -15.82
CA SER A 365 -18.61 2.67 -14.62
C SER A 365 -19.68 3.31 -13.72
N VAL A 366 -20.23 4.47 -14.09
CA VAL A 366 -21.25 5.17 -13.30
C VAL A 366 -22.65 4.77 -13.79
N PRO A 367 -23.48 4.13 -12.93
CA PRO A 367 -24.86 3.81 -13.29
C PRO A 367 -25.71 5.06 -13.52
N ALA A 368 -26.75 4.92 -14.35
CA ALA A 368 -27.69 6.01 -14.61
C ALA A 368 -28.34 6.53 -13.32
N ASN A 369 -28.65 7.83 -13.30
CA ASN A 369 -29.30 8.51 -12.16
C ASN A 369 -28.54 8.43 -10.82
N THR A 370 -27.24 8.15 -10.85
CA THR A 370 -26.39 8.13 -9.65
C THR A 370 -25.86 9.53 -9.33
N ASN A 371 -25.98 9.97 -8.07
CA ASN A 371 -25.31 11.19 -7.61
C ASN A 371 -23.79 10.98 -7.61
N ILE A 372 -23.09 11.59 -8.56
CA ILE A 372 -21.66 11.34 -8.77
C ILE A 372 -20.79 11.76 -7.58
N GLY A 373 -21.14 12.88 -6.94
CA GLY A 373 -20.44 13.38 -5.78
C GLY A 373 -20.50 12.40 -4.61
N GLN A 374 -21.69 11.88 -4.31
CA GLN A 374 -21.88 10.87 -3.27
C GLN A 374 -21.13 9.57 -3.60
N MET A 375 -21.22 9.07 -4.84
CA MET A 375 -20.56 7.83 -5.27
C MET A 375 -19.04 7.92 -5.13
N CYS A 376 -18.44 9.02 -5.58
CA CYS A 376 -17.00 9.24 -5.49
C CYS A 376 -16.53 9.30 -4.03
N CYS A 377 -17.28 10.01 -3.17
CA CYS A 377 -16.96 10.11 -1.75
C CYS A 377 -17.07 8.77 -1.03
N THR A 378 -18.10 7.99 -1.34
CA THR A 378 -18.30 6.66 -0.74
C THR A 378 -17.15 5.72 -1.13
N SER A 379 -16.75 5.74 -2.40
CA SER A 379 -15.63 4.94 -2.90
C SER A 379 -14.29 5.29 -2.23
N LEU A 380 -14.05 6.58 -1.97
CA LEU A 380 -12.86 7.04 -1.24
C LEU A 380 -12.94 6.67 0.24
N ALA A 381 -14.07 6.93 0.88
CA ALA A 381 -14.26 6.72 2.31
C ALA A 381 -14.23 5.23 2.69
N GLN A 382 -14.77 4.35 1.85
CA GLN A 382 -14.70 2.90 2.04
C GLN A 382 -13.26 2.42 2.25
N LYS A 383 -12.32 2.90 1.42
CA LYS A 383 -10.90 2.56 1.57
C LYS A 383 -10.32 3.08 2.89
N SER A 384 -10.72 4.28 3.31
CA SER A 384 -10.30 4.85 4.59
C SER A 384 -10.78 4.01 5.77
N SER A 385 -12.07 3.64 5.82
CA SER A 385 -12.64 2.82 6.88
C SER A 385 -12.04 1.41 6.92
N GLN A 386 -11.81 0.79 5.76
CA GLN A 386 -11.09 -0.49 5.67
C GLN A 386 -9.65 -0.39 6.17
N ASN A 387 -8.95 0.72 5.92
CA ASN A 387 -7.60 0.95 6.44
C ASN A 387 -7.59 1.09 7.97
N VAL A 388 -8.60 1.73 8.56
CA VAL A 388 -8.73 1.83 10.03
C VAL A 388 -8.99 0.46 10.67
N LEU A 389 -9.81 -0.37 10.04
CA LEU A 389 -10.13 -1.72 10.52
C LEU A 389 -8.98 -2.73 10.32
N SER A 390 -8.16 -2.53 9.29
CA SER A 390 -7.08 -3.45 8.93
C SER A 390 -5.84 -3.32 9.82
N VAL A 391 -5.80 -2.41 10.80
CA VAL A 391 -4.73 -2.32 11.81
C VAL A 391 -4.46 -3.69 12.47
N LYS A 392 -5.50 -4.50 12.70
CA LYS A 392 -5.36 -5.87 13.22
C LYS A 392 -4.49 -6.79 12.34
N HIS A 393 -4.55 -6.61 11.02
CA HIS A 393 -3.87 -7.43 10.03
C HIS A 393 -2.59 -6.78 9.48
N LEU A 394 -2.46 -5.47 9.65
CA LEU A 394 -1.35 -4.63 9.19
C LEU A 394 -0.34 -4.31 10.28
N ASP A 395 -0.62 -4.60 11.56
CA ASP A 395 0.37 -4.64 12.64
C ASP A 395 1.33 -5.84 12.42
N GLY A 396 1.96 -5.93 11.24
CA GLY A 396 3.21 -6.63 11.04
C GLY A 396 4.31 -6.01 11.91
N SER A 397 5.55 -6.49 11.81
CA SER A 397 6.67 -5.84 12.52
C SER A 397 6.61 -4.35 12.21
N SER A 398 6.35 -3.53 13.24
CA SER A 398 6.17 -2.10 13.05
C SER A 398 7.50 -1.53 12.62
N VAL A 399 7.61 -1.16 11.34
CA VAL A 399 8.84 -0.61 10.79
C VAL A 399 8.91 0.84 11.20
N VAL A 400 9.86 1.14 12.07
CA VAL A 400 10.31 2.50 12.28
C VAL A 400 11.46 2.71 11.31
N ASP A 401 11.34 3.68 10.40
CA ASP A 401 12.46 4.06 9.54
C ASP A 401 13.64 4.51 10.41
N GLY A 402 14.79 3.88 10.23
CA GLY A 402 16.03 4.27 10.89
C GLY A 402 16.52 5.63 10.39
N ILE A 403 17.41 6.26 11.16
CA ILE A 403 18.02 7.53 10.77
C ILE A 403 18.92 7.31 9.54
N VAL A 404 18.66 8.04 8.47
CA VAL A 404 19.52 8.08 7.28
C VAL A 404 20.05 9.51 7.13
N LEU A 405 21.34 9.69 7.39
CA LEU A 405 22.03 10.98 7.23
C LEU A 405 22.54 11.14 5.79
N SER A 406 22.32 12.32 5.21
CA SER A 406 22.95 12.74 3.95
C SER A 406 24.46 12.96 4.10
N GLU A 407 25.21 12.99 2.99
CA GLU A 407 26.67 13.18 3.00
C GLU A 407 27.12 14.47 3.73
N ASN A 408 26.28 15.51 3.73
CA ASN A 408 26.56 16.76 4.43
C ASN A 408 26.31 16.62 5.94
N GLU A 409 25.24 15.95 6.34
CA GLU A 409 24.89 15.75 7.76
C GLU A 409 25.86 14.78 8.45
N GLN A 410 26.39 13.79 7.73
CA GLN A 410 27.41 12.85 8.23
C GLN A 410 28.71 13.53 8.69
N ARG A 411 28.97 14.76 8.24
CA ARG A 411 30.12 15.56 8.72
C ARG A 411 29.95 15.97 10.18
N PHE A 412 28.70 16.14 10.61
CA PHE A 412 28.36 16.70 11.91
C PHE A 412 27.74 15.69 12.87
N LEU A 413 26.96 14.75 12.35
CA LEU A 413 26.24 13.74 13.10
C LEU A 413 26.63 12.33 12.68
N GLN A 414 26.50 11.40 13.61
CA GLN A 414 26.61 9.97 13.39
C GLN A 414 25.37 9.28 13.97
N VAL A 415 24.93 8.18 13.36
CA VAL A 415 23.85 7.35 13.91
C VAL A 415 24.45 6.36 14.92
N ALA A 416 23.84 6.26 16.10
CA ALA A 416 24.22 5.29 17.12
C ALA A 416 23.91 3.84 16.68
N MET A 417 24.43 2.84 17.40
CA MET A 417 24.22 1.41 17.07
C MET A 417 22.74 0.97 17.15
N ASP A 418 21.87 1.77 17.75
CA ASP A 418 20.44 1.52 17.89
C ASP A 418 19.62 1.99 16.67
N ASP A 419 20.27 2.55 15.64
CA ASP A 419 19.71 3.12 14.40
C ASP A 419 18.67 4.25 14.62
N ASN A 420 18.48 4.72 15.86
CA ASN A 420 17.40 5.64 16.25
C ASN A 420 17.87 6.84 17.07
N SER A 421 19.16 6.88 17.42
CA SER A 421 19.74 7.99 18.17
C SER A 421 20.84 8.70 17.37
N TYR A 422 20.90 10.03 17.50
CA TYR A 422 21.94 10.87 16.93
C TYR A 422 23.10 11.03 17.92
N MET A 423 24.31 10.86 17.44
CA MET A 423 25.57 11.15 18.10
C MET A 423 26.30 12.28 17.37
N LEU A 424 27.17 13.00 18.07
CA LEU A 424 28.05 13.96 17.41
C LEU A 424 29.17 13.22 16.65
N SER A 425 29.51 13.71 15.47
CA SER A 425 30.62 13.17 14.68
C SER A 425 31.95 13.32 15.42
N PRO A 426 32.81 12.29 15.45
CA PRO A 426 34.14 12.37 16.06
C PRO A 426 35.04 13.47 15.46
N GLN A 427 34.75 13.92 14.23
CA GLN A 427 35.50 14.98 13.55
C GLN A 427 35.37 16.36 14.23
N LEU A 428 34.37 16.52 15.09
CA LEU A 428 34.13 17.76 15.84
C LEU A 428 34.80 17.78 17.22
N LYS A 429 35.47 16.70 17.63
CA LYS A 429 36.03 16.55 18.99
C LYS A 429 37.06 17.61 19.37
N ASP A 430 37.84 18.08 18.41
CA ASP A 430 38.88 19.09 18.62
C ASP A 430 38.37 20.53 18.40
N LYS A 431 37.07 20.71 18.15
CA LYS A 431 36.43 22.02 17.96
C LYS A 431 35.59 22.36 19.18
N ASN A 432 35.60 23.63 19.60
CA ASN A 432 34.68 24.11 20.64
C ASN A 432 33.25 24.15 20.07
N VAL A 433 32.51 23.06 20.27
CA VAL A 433 31.13 22.90 19.77
C VAL A 433 30.13 23.38 20.82
N LYS A 434 29.16 24.16 20.38
CA LYS A 434 27.95 24.48 21.14
C LYS A 434 26.72 24.00 20.38
N LEU A 435 25.81 23.34 21.07
CA LEU A 435 24.51 22.95 20.54
C LEU A 435 23.55 24.12 20.73
N VAL A 436 22.90 24.56 19.66
CA VAL A 436 21.94 25.67 19.65
C VAL A 436 20.54 25.08 19.38
N ILE A 437 19.62 25.31 20.32
CA ILE A 437 18.25 24.78 20.28
C ILE A 437 17.28 25.95 20.35
N CYS A 438 16.32 25.99 19.41
CA CYS A 438 15.27 27.00 19.45
C CYS A 438 14.40 26.83 20.71
N SER A 439 14.12 27.92 21.41
CA SER A 439 13.38 27.90 22.68
C SER A 439 11.97 27.33 22.54
N ASP A 440 11.32 27.53 21.39
CA ASP A 440 10.00 26.96 21.10
C ASP A 440 10.01 25.43 21.05
N GLN A 441 11.13 24.80 20.70
CA GLN A 441 11.27 23.35 20.56
C GLN A 441 11.70 22.65 21.88
N ALA A 442 12.09 23.42 22.90
CA ALA A 442 12.51 22.94 24.21
C ALA A 442 11.80 23.71 25.34
N SER A 443 10.47 23.79 25.26
CA SER A 443 9.64 24.66 26.09
C SER A 443 9.74 24.37 27.59
N ASN A 444 10.07 23.13 27.98
CA ASN A 444 10.14 22.67 29.37
C ASN A 444 11.58 22.35 29.81
N ILE A 445 12.60 22.98 29.20
CA ILE A 445 14.00 22.75 29.57
C ILE A 445 14.30 23.13 31.03
N THR A 446 13.53 24.06 31.61
CA THR A 446 13.68 24.51 33.00
C THR A 446 13.40 23.40 34.02
N ASP A 447 12.52 22.45 33.68
CA ASP A 447 12.12 21.34 34.55
C ASP A 447 13.32 20.45 34.93
N ILE A 448 14.39 20.46 34.13
CA ILE A 448 15.64 19.73 34.39
C ILE A 448 16.27 20.17 35.73
N MET A 449 16.12 21.44 36.11
CA MET A 449 16.72 22.00 37.32
C MET A 449 15.89 21.71 38.58
N ASP A 450 14.58 21.48 38.41
CA ASP A 450 13.63 21.30 39.51
C ASP A 450 13.56 19.85 40.05
N VAL A 451 14.09 18.89 39.29
CA VAL A 451 13.99 17.46 39.59
C VAL A 451 15.31 16.91 40.11
N VAL A 452 15.32 16.01 41.10
CA VAL A 452 16.55 15.40 41.67
C VAL A 452 17.21 14.37 40.73
N ASP A 453 16.42 13.65 39.94
CA ASP A 453 16.90 12.71 38.93
C ASP A 453 16.20 12.93 37.58
N VAL A 454 16.97 13.28 36.56
CA VAL A 454 16.46 13.57 35.21
C VAL A 454 15.87 12.34 34.51
N GLU A 455 16.17 11.12 34.96
CA GLU A 455 15.55 9.90 34.43
C GLU A 455 14.05 9.80 34.74
N THR A 456 13.57 10.58 35.71
CA THR A 456 12.13 10.65 36.02
C THR A 456 11.34 11.54 35.06
N LEU A 457 12.02 12.32 34.22
CA LEU A 457 11.40 13.18 33.21
C LEU A 457 11.05 12.38 31.95
N ASN A 458 9.94 12.76 31.30
CA ASN A 458 9.64 12.25 29.97
C ASN A 458 10.32 13.15 28.91
N ILE A 459 11.32 12.61 28.23
CA ILE A 459 12.14 13.32 27.23
C ILE A 459 11.32 14.01 26.12
N THR A 460 10.19 13.42 25.69
CA THR A 460 9.33 14.02 24.65
C THR A 460 8.51 15.19 25.16
N ARG A 461 8.36 15.34 26.49
CA ARG A 461 7.74 16.53 27.09
C ARG A 461 8.75 17.64 27.33
N VAL A 462 10.02 17.30 27.49
CA VAL A 462 11.10 18.28 27.68
C VAL A 462 11.44 18.96 26.36
N SER A 463 11.49 18.19 25.26
CA SER A 463 11.90 18.69 23.95
C SER A 463 11.27 17.91 22.79
N GLU A 464 10.82 18.64 21.78
CA GLU A 464 10.37 18.13 20.48
C GLU A 464 11.07 18.92 19.37
N LEU A 465 12.22 18.41 18.94
CA LEU A 465 13.16 19.10 18.06
C LEU A 465 12.96 18.69 16.60
N ALA A 466 12.74 19.68 15.73
CA ALA A 466 12.73 19.49 14.28
C ALA A 466 14.12 19.73 13.68
N GLU A 467 14.85 20.70 14.25
CA GLU A 467 16.16 21.12 13.79
C GLU A 467 17.07 21.42 14.98
N ILE A 468 18.38 21.25 14.80
CA ILE A 468 19.40 21.72 15.74
C ILE A 468 20.43 22.58 15.03
N GLY A 469 20.92 23.61 15.71
CA GLY A 469 22.10 24.35 15.29
C GLY A 469 23.36 23.77 15.94
N LEU A 470 24.43 23.62 15.19
CA LEU A 470 25.77 23.38 15.73
C LEU A 470 26.63 24.61 15.47
N SER A 471 27.02 25.29 16.55
CA SER A 471 28.01 26.37 16.51
C SER A 471 29.41 25.81 16.77
N PHE A 472 30.35 26.06 15.87
CA PHE A 472 31.76 25.72 16.05
C PHE A 472 32.68 26.80 15.45
N MET A 473 33.84 26.97 16.07
CA MET A 473 34.84 27.95 15.63
C MET A 473 35.75 27.37 14.56
N VAL A 474 35.84 28.03 13.39
CA VAL A 474 36.83 27.76 12.35
C VAL A 474 37.53 29.06 12.00
N ASP A 475 38.86 29.09 12.07
CA ASP A 475 39.69 30.25 11.72
C ASP A 475 39.29 31.57 12.43
N GLY A 476 38.84 31.47 13.69
CA GLY A 476 38.43 32.62 14.50
C GLY A 476 37.04 33.20 14.16
N LYS A 477 36.27 32.55 13.28
CA LYS A 477 34.87 32.88 13.00
C LYS A 477 33.93 31.79 13.52
N GLU A 478 32.83 32.22 14.11
CA GLU A 478 31.76 31.34 14.57
C GLU A 478 30.92 30.91 13.36
N HIS A 479 30.86 29.61 13.10
CA HIS A 479 30.02 29.01 12.07
C HIS A 479 28.87 28.28 12.75
N ILE A 480 27.64 28.60 12.35
CA ILE A 480 26.42 27.94 12.82
C ILE A 480 25.81 27.21 11.63
N GLU A 481 25.71 25.88 11.73
CA GLU A 481 25.04 25.02 10.74
C GLU A 481 23.74 24.49 11.34
N ALA A 482 22.64 24.63 10.61
CA ALA A 482 21.33 24.11 11.00
C ALA A 482 21.13 22.75 10.33
N ILE A 483 20.78 21.74 11.13
CA ILE A 483 20.63 20.36 10.70
C ILE A 483 19.20 19.92 11.01
N ASP A 484 18.49 19.45 9.98
CA ASP A 484 17.19 18.81 10.13
C ASP A 484 17.39 17.42 10.76
N ILE A 485 16.69 17.20 11.86
CA ILE A 485 16.74 15.97 12.66
C ILE A 485 15.35 15.33 12.78
N SER A 486 14.39 15.83 12.00
CA SER A 486 13.06 15.27 11.89
C SER A 486 13.01 14.17 10.82
N LEU A 487 12.29 13.09 11.10
CA LEU A 487 12.16 11.98 10.14
C LEU A 487 10.71 11.54 10.01
N ASN A 488 10.15 11.71 8.80
CA ASN A 488 8.74 11.42 8.48
C ASN A 488 7.74 12.07 9.44
N GLY A 489 8.02 13.31 9.87
CA GLY A 489 7.18 14.07 10.80
C GLY A 489 7.35 13.69 12.27
N ARG A 490 8.29 12.80 12.62
CA ARG A 490 8.72 12.55 14.00
C ARG A 490 9.77 13.58 14.40
N LEU A 491 9.57 14.18 15.57
CA LEU A 491 10.47 15.15 16.17
C LEU A 491 11.40 14.43 17.14
N ALA A 492 12.68 14.77 17.16
CA ALA A 492 13.65 14.17 18.05
C ALA A 492 13.56 14.76 19.46
N SER A 493 13.97 14.00 20.47
CA SER A 493 14.02 14.47 21.85
C SER A 493 15.43 14.33 22.40
N MET A 494 15.80 15.22 23.34
CA MET A 494 17.07 15.15 24.05
C MET A 494 17.16 13.84 24.84
N THR A 495 18.30 13.14 24.76
CA THR A 495 18.52 11.91 25.52
C THR A 495 18.70 12.21 27.01
N TYR A 496 18.48 11.21 27.87
CA TYR A 496 18.77 11.34 29.29
C TYR A 496 20.21 11.74 29.57
N ASP A 497 21.17 11.27 28.76
CA ASP A 497 22.57 11.67 28.88
C ASP A 497 22.75 13.17 28.63
N LEU A 498 22.09 13.73 27.61
CA LEU A 498 22.14 15.16 27.32
C LEU A 498 21.46 15.98 28.44
N LEU A 499 20.33 15.51 28.97
CA LEU A 499 19.67 16.16 30.11
C LEU A 499 20.56 16.18 31.36
N LYS A 500 21.31 15.10 31.64
CA LYS A 500 22.30 15.05 32.74
C LYS A 500 23.43 16.06 32.52
N HIS A 501 23.89 16.21 31.29
CA HIS A 501 24.94 17.19 30.95
C HIS A 501 24.45 18.63 31.14
N ILE A 502 23.25 18.95 30.64
CA ILE A 502 22.62 20.27 30.83
C ILE A 502 22.46 20.60 32.31
N ARG A 503 22.13 19.61 33.15
CA ARG A 503 22.00 19.83 34.59
C ARG A 503 23.33 20.19 35.27
N ILE A 504 24.43 19.55 34.86
CA ILE A 504 25.75 19.75 35.49
C ILE A 504 26.36 21.08 35.06
N TYR A 505 26.29 21.39 33.76
CA TYR A 505 27.00 22.52 33.16
C TYR A 505 26.10 23.73 32.86
N GLY A 506 24.78 23.58 32.95
CA GLY A 506 23.80 24.59 32.62
C GLY A 506 23.63 24.81 31.11
N TRP A 507 22.83 25.80 30.77
CA TRP A 507 22.66 26.30 29.40
C TRP A 507 22.79 27.82 29.38
N GLY A 508 23.28 28.36 28.26
CA GLY A 508 23.27 29.78 27.96
C GLY A 508 22.05 30.16 27.09
N VAL A 509 21.86 31.46 26.88
CA VAL A 509 20.84 32.00 25.96
C VAL A 509 21.54 32.95 24.98
N ASP A 510 21.30 32.78 23.68
CA ASP A 510 21.85 33.65 22.65
C ASP A 510 21.04 34.96 22.48
N GLU A 511 21.51 35.89 21.65
CA GLU A 511 20.81 37.16 21.38
C GLU A 511 19.42 36.99 20.76
N ARG A 512 19.10 35.81 20.21
CA ARG A 512 17.82 35.45 19.59
C ARG A 512 16.90 34.70 20.54
N GLY A 513 17.31 34.45 21.79
CA GLY A 513 16.53 33.72 22.77
C GLY A 513 16.57 32.20 22.60
N ASN A 514 17.53 31.66 21.84
CA ASN A 514 17.75 30.22 21.72
C ASN A 514 18.62 29.71 22.87
N TYR A 515 18.43 28.45 23.25
CA TYR A 515 19.26 27.79 24.25
C TYR A 515 20.58 27.34 23.62
N THR A 516 21.69 27.64 24.31
CA THR A 516 23.03 27.25 23.88
C THR A 516 23.66 26.34 24.93
N ILE A 517 24.02 25.12 24.54
CA ILE A 517 24.58 24.11 25.43
C ILE A 517 26.05 23.89 25.04
N ASP A 518 26.95 24.07 26.01
CA ASP A 518 28.38 23.87 25.79
C ASP A 518 28.72 22.36 25.81
N MET A 519 29.28 21.85 24.72
CA MET A 519 29.61 20.43 24.55
C MET A 519 31.08 20.12 24.87
N THR A 520 31.85 21.07 25.41
CA THR A 520 33.29 20.89 25.69
C THR A 520 33.57 19.71 26.64
N ASN A 521 32.72 19.50 27.65
CA ASN A 521 32.84 18.40 28.62
C ASN A 521 31.95 17.18 28.28
N TRP A 522 31.42 17.11 27.05
CA TRP A 522 30.53 16.03 26.64
C TRP A 522 31.28 14.72 26.38
N ASP A 523 30.64 13.59 26.72
CA ASP A 523 31.12 12.27 26.35
C ASP A 523 30.69 11.92 24.92
N TRP A 524 31.64 12.01 23.99
CA TRP A 524 31.44 11.77 22.55
C TRP A 524 30.98 10.35 22.19
N GLN A 525 31.02 9.39 23.12
CA GLN A 525 30.46 8.05 22.91
C GLN A 525 28.95 7.97 23.17
N LYS A 526 28.34 9.04 23.67
CA LYS A 526 26.91 9.07 24.03
C LYS A 526 26.06 9.76 22.97
N ALA A 527 24.82 9.31 22.86
CA ALA A 527 23.83 9.94 22.00
C ALA A 527 23.32 11.25 22.60
N ILE A 528 23.18 12.27 21.75
CA ILE A 528 22.65 13.58 22.11
C ILE A 528 21.12 13.64 21.97
N LEU A 529 20.58 12.97 20.95
CA LEU A 529 19.16 13.01 20.61
C LEU A 529 18.67 11.60 20.28
N THR A 530 17.40 11.33 20.53
CA THR A 530 16.75 10.08 20.16
C THR A 530 15.42 10.39 19.46
N LEU A 531 15.14 9.67 18.38
CA LEU A 531 13.83 9.75 17.73
C LEU A 531 12.85 8.83 18.47
N PRO A 532 11.65 9.31 18.83
CA PRO A 532 10.66 8.45 19.44
C PRO A 532 10.28 7.33 18.45
N LEU A 533 10.26 6.11 18.98
CA LEU A 533 9.81 4.90 18.28
C LEU A 533 8.26 4.88 18.22
N LYS A 534 7.68 5.93 17.64
CA LYS A 534 6.23 6.07 17.50
C LYS A 534 5.82 5.75 16.07
N HIS A 535 4.97 4.74 15.91
CA HIS A 535 4.39 4.40 14.62
C HIS A 535 3.26 5.38 14.28
N PHE A 536 3.36 6.09 13.16
CA PHE A 536 2.29 6.98 12.68
C PHE A 536 1.09 6.13 12.23
N ASN A 537 -0.13 6.47 12.66
CA ASN A 537 -1.31 5.67 12.34
C ASN A 537 -2.31 6.45 11.49
N MET A 538 -3.13 5.74 10.71
CA MET A 538 -4.06 6.33 9.73
C MET A 538 -5.11 7.24 10.38
N SER A 539 -5.41 7.06 11.67
CA SER A 539 -6.25 7.97 12.45
C SER A 539 -5.70 9.40 12.51
N ASP A 540 -4.38 9.58 12.42
CA ASP A 540 -3.76 10.90 12.46
C ASP A 540 -4.01 11.69 11.16
N HIS A 541 -4.20 11.01 10.03
CA HIS A 541 -4.61 11.65 8.77
C HIS A 541 -6.06 12.15 8.79
N SER A 542 -6.92 11.58 9.65
CA SER A 542 -8.31 12.04 9.81
C SER A 542 -8.41 13.34 10.64
N ARG A 543 -7.37 13.69 11.39
CA ARG A 543 -7.28 14.95 12.10
C ARG A 543 -6.81 16.02 11.13
N PHE A 544 -7.75 16.79 10.57
CA PHE A 544 -7.41 18.09 10.02
C PHE A 544 -6.65 18.86 11.10
N ARG A 545 -5.34 19.08 10.91
CA ARG A 545 -4.62 20.12 11.65
C ARG A 545 -5.41 21.40 11.39
N LYS A 546 -6.03 21.94 12.43
CA LYS A 546 -6.48 23.34 12.40
C LYS A 546 -5.19 24.14 12.20
N PHE A 547 -4.97 24.60 10.98
CA PHE A 547 -4.12 25.76 10.76
C PHE A 547 -4.88 26.92 11.40
N ASN A 548 -4.56 27.19 12.66
CA ASN A 548 -4.83 28.47 13.29
C ASN A 548 -3.54 29.29 13.21
#